data_AF-A0A9N8VET6-F1
#
_entry.id   AF-A0A9N8VET6-F1
#
_cell.length_a   1.000
_cell.length_b   1.000
_cell.length_c   1.000
_cell.angle_alpha   90.00
_cell.angle_beta   90.00
_cell.angle_gamma   90.00
#
_symmetry.space_group_name_H-M   'P 1'
#
loop_
_entity.id
_entity.type
_entity.pdbx_description
1 polymer ?
#
loop_
_entity_poly.entity_id
_entity_poly.type
_entity_poly.pdbx_seq_one_letter_code
_entity_poly.pdbx_strand_id
1 'polypeptide(L)'
;MKGTLKVIVAEARNLKDEDLVGKSDPYVKLILDENNIQTTQTKKNNLNPVYNEQFSFNVDGQKKLEIKVYDKDTVGDDDLIGEEKIKLSDISSKKYVDTWVKLTKGKLGFRSKGEVHLILEFIN
;
A
#
# COMPACT_ATOMS: atom_id res chain seq x y z
N MET A 1 6.18 -1.13 -21.18
CA MET A 1 5.23 -2.21 -20.82
C MET A 1 3.85 -1.60 -20.80
N LYS A 2 2.87 -2.25 -21.45
CA LYS A 2 1.48 -1.80 -21.48
C LYS A 2 0.57 -2.93 -21.00
N GLY A 3 -0.49 -2.59 -20.27
CA GLY A 3 -1.47 -3.55 -19.76
C GLY A 3 -2.25 -3.02 -18.56
N THR A 4 -3.14 -3.84 -18.02
CA THR A 4 -3.91 -3.53 -16.81
C THR A 4 -3.30 -4.27 -15.62
N LEU A 5 -2.97 -3.52 -14.57
CA LEU A 5 -2.60 -4.07 -13.27
C LEU A 5 -3.82 -4.07 -12.35
N LYS A 6 -4.29 -5.25 -11.95
CA LYS A 6 -5.22 -5.38 -10.82
C LYS A 6 -4.44 -5.54 -9.53
N VAL A 7 -4.91 -4.88 -8.49
CA VAL A 7 -4.30 -4.92 -7.15
C VAL A 7 -5.41 -5.18 -6.15
N ILE A 8 -5.33 -6.27 -5.40
CA ILE A 8 -6.14 -6.46 -4.19
C ILE A 8 -5.26 -6.13 -3.00
N VAL A 9 -5.70 -5.17 -2.20
CA VAL A 9 -5.15 -4.94 -0.86
C VAL A 9 -5.96 -5.82 0.08
N ALA A 10 -5.41 -6.96 0.47
CA ALA A 10 -6.11 -7.94 1.30
C ALA A 10 -6.13 -7.48 2.76
N GLU A 11 -4.95 -7.35 3.35
CA GLU A 11 -4.77 -6.99 4.76
C GLU A 11 -3.40 -6.37 5.00
N ALA A 12 -3.21 -5.76 6.17
CA ALA A 12 -1.90 -5.42 6.70
C ALA A 12 -1.75 -5.98 8.10
N ARG A 13 -0.52 -6.16 8.55
CA ARG A 13 -0.24 -6.64 9.91
C ARG A 13 1.01 -6.05 10.50
N ASN A 14 1.09 -6.11 11.83
CA ASN A 14 2.23 -5.63 12.62
C ASN A 14 2.63 -4.19 12.29
N LEU A 15 1.63 -3.34 11.98
CA LEU A 15 1.86 -1.93 11.69
C LEU A 15 2.45 -1.24 12.93
N LYS A 16 3.32 -0.25 12.70
CA LYS A 16 3.78 0.63 13.77
C LYS A 16 2.60 1.47 14.24
N ASP A 17 2.48 1.58 15.56
CA ASP A 17 1.55 2.51 16.20
C ASP A 17 2.19 3.91 16.18
N GLU A 18 1.50 4.87 15.58
CA GLU A 18 1.92 6.29 15.57
C GLU A 18 1.16 7.12 16.63
N ASP A 19 0.05 6.60 17.17
CA ASP A 19 -0.77 7.30 18.14
C ASP A 19 -0.22 7.24 19.57
N LEU A 20 -0.31 8.37 20.30
CA LEU A 20 0.04 8.45 21.73
C LEU A 20 -1.07 7.87 22.64
N VAL A 21 -2.33 7.94 22.19
CA VAL A 21 -3.52 7.44 22.91
C VAL A 21 -4.45 6.77 21.89
N GLY A 22 -4.61 5.46 22.00
CA GLY A 22 -5.34 4.67 21.01
C GLY A 22 -4.37 3.79 20.21
N LYS A 23 -4.81 3.37 19.03
CA LYS A 23 -3.93 2.83 17.99
C LYS A 23 -4.23 3.57 16.70
N SER A 24 -3.27 3.57 15.80
CA SER A 24 -3.45 4.10 14.44
C SER A 24 -4.74 3.63 13.75
N ASP A 25 -5.27 4.52 12.92
CA ASP A 25 -6.38 4.40 11.98
C ASP A 25 -5.84 4.19 10.55
N PRO A 26 -5.28 3.02 10.18
CA PRO A 26 -4.55 2.90 8.92
C PRO A 26 -5.42 2.88 7.66
N TYR A 27 -4.86 3.39 6.56
CA TYR A 27 -5.27 3.13 5.19
C TYR A 27 -4.07 2.92 4.26
N VAL A 28 -4.28 2.23 3.13
CA VAL A 28 -3.24 1.98 2.12
C VAL A 28 -3.47 2.89 0.92
N LYS A 29 -2.43 3.60 0.51
CA LYS A 29 -2.36 4.44 -0.68
C LYS A 29 -1.48 3.80 -1.74
N LEU A 30 -2.09 3.49 -2.88
CA LEU A 30 -1.45 2.94 -4.07
C LEU A 30 -1.20 4.06 -5.08
N ILE A 31 0.06 4.20 -5.53
CA ILE A 31 0.50 5.28 -6.41
C ILE A 31 1.23 4.67 -7.60
N LEU A 32 0.59 4.72 -8.77
CA LEU A 32 1.25 4.33 -10.02
C LEU A 32 2.06 5.50 -10.61
N ASP A 33 1.48 6.69 -10.58
CA ASP A 33 2.10 7.98 -10.89
C ASP A 33 1.29 9.13 -10.23
N GLU A 34 1.64 10.38 -10.54
CA GLU A 34 1.00 11.57 -9.95
C GLU A 34 -0.50 11.70 -10.26
N ASN A 35 -0.97 11.10 -11.36
CA ASN A 35 -2.36 11.18 -11.81
C ASN A 35 -3.15 9.90 -11.48
N ASN A 36 -2.45 8.83 -11.09
CA ASN A 36 -3.03 7.51 -10.86
C ASN A 36 -2.79 7.07 -9.40
N ILE A 37 -3.63 7.60 -8.51
CA ILE A 37 -3.58 7.37 -7.06
C ILE A 37 -4.93 6.80 -6.60
N GLN A 38 -4.91 5.70 -5.86
CA GLN A 38 -6.11 5.10 -5.26
C GLN A 38 -5.83 4.72 -3.80
N THR A 39 -6.84 4.75 -2.94
CA THR A 39 -6.72 4.48 -1.51
C THR A 39 -7.79 3.50 -1.03
N THR A 40 -7.45 2.65 -0.06
CA THR A 40 -8.43 1.85 0.68
C THR A 40 -9.28 2.72 1.60
N GLN A 41 -10.33 2.12 2.16
CA GLN A 41 -10.97 2.68 3.34
C GLN A 41 -10.02 2.68 4.53
N THR A 42 -10.20 3.66 5.42
CA THR A 42 -9.56 3.72 6.72
C THR A 42 -10.16 2.69 7.67
N LYS A 43 -9.32 1.99 8.44
CA LYS A 43 -9.75 1.07 9.50
C LYS A 43 -9.34 1.65 10.85
N LYS A 44 -10.33 1.97 11.69
CA LYS A 44 -10.06 2.65 12.96
C LYS A 44 -9.43 1.75 14.02
N ASN A 45 -8.46 2.27 14.76
CA ASN A 45 -7.84 1.68 15.95
C ASN A 45 -7.37 0.24 15.71
N ASN A 46 -6.67 0.00 14.61
CA ASN A 46 -6.36 -1.35 14.16
C ASN A 46 -5.01 -1.47 13.43
N LEU A 47 -4.01 -2.03 14.10
CA LEU A 47 -2.68 -2.32 13.53
C LEU A 47 -2.61 -3.60 12.67
N ASN A 48 -3.72 -4.33 12.55
CA ASN A 48 -3.87 -5.51 11.69
C ASN A 48 -5.16 -5.43 10.86
N PRO A 49 -5.29 -4.40 10.01
CA PRO A 49 -6.51 -4.14 9.26
C PRO A 49 -6.71 -5.15 8.12
N VAL A 50 -7.95 -5.60 7.93
CA VAL A 50 -8.38 -6.36 6.75
C VAL A 50 -9.20 -5.43 5.85
N TYR A 51 -8.78 -5.27 4.60
CA TYR A 51 -9.39 -4.39 3.61
C TYR A 51 -10.21 -5.18 2.59
N ASN A 52 -9.60 -6.18 1.95
CA ASN A 52 -10.16 -6.93 0.82
C ASN A 52 -10.70 -6.01 -0.30
N GLU A 53 -9.96 -4.96 -0.61
CA GLU A 53 -10.35 -3.95 -1.61
C GLU A 53 -9.56 -4.15 -2.91
N GLN A 54 -10.26 -4.10 -4.04
CA GLN A 54 -9.66 -4.29 -5.37
C GLN A 54 -9.59 -2.97 -6.13
N PHE A 55 -8.44 -2.74 -6.76
CA PHE A 55 -8.13 -1.58 -7.58
C PHE A 55 -7.66 -2.04 -8.96
N SER A 56 -7.72 -1.13 -9.94
CA SER A 56 -7.21 -1.38 -11.29
C SER A 56 -6.51 -0.15 -11.82
N PHE A 57 -5.35 -0.36 -12.44
CA PHE A 57 -4.52 0.68 -13.01
C PHE A 57 -4.17 0.35 -14.46
N ASN A 58 -4.23 1.35 -15.33
CA ASN A 58 -3.73 1.25 -16.69
C ASN A 58 -2.24 1.59 -16.69
N VAL A 59 -1.41 0.59 -16.98
CA VAL A 59 0.04 0.75 -17.08
C VAL A 59 0.38 1.06 -18.53
N ASP A 60 1.04 2.20 -18.75
CA ASP A 60 1.64 2.59 -20.03
C ASP A 60 3.05 3.19 -19.78
N GLY A 61 4.01 2.29 -19.56
CA GLY A 61 5.41 2.67 -19.41
C GLY A 61 5.88 2.94 -17.97
N GLN A 62 4.99 3.01 -16.99
CA GLN A 62 5.37 3.06 -15.58
C GLN A 62 6.16 1.82 -15.19
N LYS A 63 7.13 2.01 -14.27
CA LYS A 63 8.09 0.97 -13.89
C LYS A 63 7.80 0.34 -12.52
N LYS A 64 7.03 1.01 -11.68
CA LYS A 64 6.80 0.65 -10.28
C LYS A 64 5.40 1.05 -9.84
N LEU A 65 4.88 0.34 -8.85
CA LEU A 65 3.77 0.76 -8.01
C LEU A 65 4.34 1.14 -6.65
N GLU A 66 4.06 2.33 -6.15
CA GLU A 66 4.40 2.71 -4.77
C GLU A 66 3.22 2.39 -3.85
N ILE A 67 3.54 1.84 -2.68
CA ILE A 67 2.59 1.46 -1.65
C ILE A 67 2.98 2.24 -0.41
N LYS A 68 2.03 3.01 0.12
CA LYS A 68 2.20 3.76 1.36
C LYS A 68 1.06 3.40 2.31
N VAL A 69 1.38 3.24 3.58
CA VAL A 69 0.41 3.07 4.65
C VAL A 69 0.47 4.32 5.52
N TYR A 70 -0.67 4.94 5.70
CA TYR A 70 -0.84 6.16 6.47
C TYR A 70 -1.75 5.89 7.65
N ASP A 71 -1.48 6.57 8.75
CA ASP A 71 -2.39 6.76 9.87
C ASP A 71 -3.33 7.93 9.57
N LYS A 72 -4.64 7.75 9.78
CA LYS A 72 -5.63 8.80 9.52
C LYS A 72 -5.81 9.65 10.78
N ASP A 73 -5.23 10.83 10.76
CA ASP A 73 -5.42 11.79 11.85
C ASP A 73 -6.70 12.60 11.70
N THR A 74 -7.37 12.86 12.84
CA THR A 74 -8.57 13.71 12.86
C THR A 74 -8.21 15.20 12.73
N VAL A 75 -6.98 15.58 13.11
CA VAL A 75 -6.47 16.95 13.08
C VAL A 75 -5.04 16.95 12.56
N GLY A 76 -4.78 17.67 11.46
CA GLY A 76 -3.45 17.76 10.85
C GLY A 76 -3.31 16.92 9.57
N ASP A 77 -2.06 16.75 9.14
CA ASP A 77 -1.70 15.86 8.04
C ASP A 77 -1.62 14.41 8.53
N ASP A 78 -2.03 13.47 7.69
CA ASP A 78 -1.95 12.03 7.96
C ASP A 78 -0.49 11.55 8.10
N ASP A 79 -0.20 10.77 9.14
CA ASP A 79 1.14 10.30 9.44
C ASP A 79 1.56 9.05 8.64
N LEU A 80 2.73 9.11 8.01
CA LEU A 80 3.26 7.97 7.26
C LEU A 80 3.77 6.87 8.22
N ILE A 81 3.03 5.77 8.29
CA ILE A 81 3.45 4.55 8.99
C ILE A 81 4.59 3.87 8.23
N GLY A 82 4.44 3.69 6.91
CA GLY A 82 5.38 2.91 6.12
C GLY A 82 5.20 3.00 4.61
N GLU A 83 6.27 2.84 3.85
CA GLU A 83 6.22 2.73 2.39
C GLU A 83 7.14 1.64 1.83
N GLU A 84 6.79 1.17 0.63
CA GLU A 84 7.60 0.30 -0.22
C GLU A 84 7.23 0.49 -1.70
N LYS A 85 8.08 0.01 -2.63
CA LYS A 85 7.83 0.07 -4.08
C LYS A 85 8.02 -1.31 -4.72
N ILE A 86 7.06 -1.73 -5.52
CA ILE A 86 7.13 -2.98 -6.28
C ILE A 86 7.47 -2.66 -7.73
N LYS A 87 8.43 -3.37 -8.30
CA LYS A 87 8.75 -3.27 -9.73
C LYS A 87 7.69 -3.98 -10.55
N LEU A 88 7.10 -3.28 -11.52
CA LEU A 88 6.05 -3.86 -12.35
C LEU A 88 6.58 -4.94 -13.30
N SER A 89 7.88 -4.95 -13.61
CA SER A 89 8.55 -6.03 -14.36
C SER A 89 8.46 -7.38 -13.67
N ASP A 90 8.47 -7.39 -12.34
CA ASP A 90 8.48 -8.61 -11.55
C ASP A 90 7.07 -9.22 -11.51
N ILE A 91 6.04 -8.38 -11.60
CA ILE A 91 4.63 -8.80 -11.68
C ILE A 91 4.30 -9.25 -13.10
N SER A 92 4.68 -8.48 -14.13
CA SER A 92 4.31 -8.79 -15.52
C SER A 92 4.93 -10.07 -16.05
N SER A 93 6.13 -10.42 -15.58
CA SER A 93 6.78 -11.70 -15.89
C SER A 93 6.08 -12.89 -15.22
N LYS A 94 5.59 -12.73 -13.98
CA LYS A 94 4.89 -13.77 -13.22
C LYS A 94 3.39 -13.87 -13.54
N LYS A 95 2.81 -12.82 -14.11
CA LYS A 95 1.36 -12.60 -14.35
C LYS A 95 0.50 -12.49 -13.10
N TYR A 96 0.82 -13.27 -12.07
CA TYR A 96 0.13 -13.31 -10.80
C TYR A 96 1.14 -13.35 -9.66
N VAL A 97 0.94 -12.51 -8.65
CA VAL A 97 1.77 -12.45 -7.44
C VAL A 97 0.86 -12.28 -6.24
N ASP A 98 0.90 -13.25 -5.33
CA ASP A 98 0.30 -13.18 -3.99
C ASP A 98 1.46 -13.11 -2.99
N THR A 99 1.63 -11.97 -2.32
CA THR A 99 2.79 -11.75 -1.45
C THR A 99 2.57 -10.73 -0.35
N TRP A 100 3.30 -10.92 0.74
CA TRP A 100 3.52 -9.89 1.74
C TRP A 100 4.63 -8.93 1.30
N VAL A 101 4.39 -7.63 1.45
CA VAL A 101 5.34 -6.55 1.14
C VAL A 101 5.71 -5.87 2.46
N LYS A 102 6.98 -6.01 2.86
CA LYS A 102 7.50 -5.38 4.08
C LYS A 102 7.63 -3.87 3.88
N LEU A 103 7.16 -3.10 4.85
CA LEU A 103 7.32 -1.65 4.87
C LEU A 103 8.71 -1.30 5.39
N THR A 104 9.47 -0.49 4.64
CA THR A 104 10.89 -0.26 4.96
C THR A 104 11.20 1.17 5.40
N LYS A 105 10.36 2.15 5.04
CA LYS A 105 10.58 3.57 5.35
C LYS A 105 9.35 4.18 6.02
N GLY A 106 9.53 4.78 7.19
CA GLY A 106 8.49 5.53 7.90
C GLY A 106 8.73 7.04 7.82
N LYS A 107 7.97 7.81 8.61
CA LYS A 107 8.10 9.26 8.76
C LYS A 107 9.56 9.70 8.96
N LEU A 108 9.97 10.77 8.28
CA LEU A 108 11.32 11.39 8.37
C LEU A 108 12.51 10.42 8.14
N GLY A 109 12.31 9.30 7.44
CA GLY A 109 13.37 8.33 7.17
C GLY A 109 13.68 7.38 8.34
N PHE A 110 12.89 7.42 9.42
CA PHE A 110 12.95 6.40 10.46
C PHE A 110 12.46 5.05 9.92
N ARG A 111 12.90 3.96 10.56
CA ARG A 111 12.48 2.60 10.17
C ARG A 111 11.00 2.41 10.45
N SER A 112 10.26 1.96 9.44
CA SER A 112 8.89 1.47 9.60
C SER A 112 8.89 0.02 10.12
N LYS A 113 7.71 -0.43 10.57
CA LYS A 113 7.41 -1.84 10.83
C LYS A 113 6.06 -2.18 10.20
N GLY A 114 5.91 -3.46 9.89
CA GLY A 114 4.69 -4.01 9.33
C GLY A 114 4.83 -4.40 7.87
N GLU A 115 3.78 -5.01 7.37
CA GLU A 115 3.74 -5.56 6.03
C GLU A 115 2.30 -5.52 5.51
N VAL A 116 2.16 -5.36 4.20
CA VAL A 116 0.87 -5.34 3.49
C VAL A 116 0.80 -6.56 2.60
N HIS A 117 -0.29 -7.32 2.71
CA HIS A 117 -0.59 -8.45 1.85
C HIS A 117 -1.28 -7.97 0.58
N LEU A 118 -0.63 -8.21 -0.56
CA LEU A 118 -1.11 -7.79 -1.86
C LEU A 118 -1.26 -9.00 -2.78
N ILE A 119 -2.36 -9.01 -3.52
CA ILE A 119 -2.58 -9.92 -4.64
C ILE A 119 -2.58 -9.07 -5.92
N LEU A 120 -1.68 -9.39 -6.84
CA LEU A 120 -1.36 -8.58 -8.00
C LEU A 120 -1.53 -9.44 -9.26
N GLU A 121 -2.32 -8.96 -10.21
CA GLU A 121 -2.51 -9.62 -11.50
C GLU A 121 -2.21 -8.63 -12.62
N PHE A 122 -1.32 -9.00 -13.56
CA PHE A 122 -1.00 -8.20 -14.72
C PHE A 122 -1.56 -8.83 -15.99
N ILE A 123 -2.43 -8.08 -16.67
CA ILE A 123 -3.17 -8.51 -17.86
C ILE A 123 -2.67 -7.68 -19.04
N ASN A 124 -2.31 -8.37 -20.12
CA ASN A 124 -1.73 -7.77 -21.33
C ASN A 124 -2.75 -7.73 -22.45
#